data_AF-A0A0F8YGW0-F1
#
_entry.id   AF-A0A0F8YGW0-F1
#
_cell.length_a   1.000
_cell.length_b   1.000
_cell.length_c   1.000
_cell.angle_alpha   90.00
_cell.angle_beta   90.00
_cell.angle_gamma   90.00
#
_symmetry.space_group_name_H-M   'P 1'
#
loop_
_entity.id
_entity.type
_entity.pdbx_description
1 polymer ?
#
loop_
_entity_poly.entity_id
_entity_poly.type
_entity_poly.pdbx_seq_one_letter_code
_entity_poly.pdbx_strand_id
1 'polypeptide(L)'
;VMEQILFKISFPAEFHSQTAVECAMQLHPEVKDRIEEIDKVEITTHEAAIRIIDKKGPLNNPADRDHCIQYMVGVGLIFGELTAAHYEDSVAADPRIDTLRDKMICIENDQYTQDYHDPEKRSIANAIRIFFKDGSKTGRIEVEYPIGHRRRRKEGIPLLIEKYKTNLARRFPEEQQMAILEVSLDQGKLESAKVNEFIDMFVI
;
A
#
# COMPACT_ATOMS: atom_id res chain seq x y z
N VAL A 1 -9.74 -11.33 20.81
CA VAL A 1 -10.42 -10.18 20.17
C VAL A 1 -9.44 -9.50 19.22
N MET A 2 -9.72 -9.44 17.92
CA MET A 2 -8.82 -8.89 16.89
C MET A 2 -8.94 -7.36 16.76
N GLU A 3 -8.79 -6.63 17.86
CA GLU A 3 -9.02 -5.17 17.91
C GLU A 3 -7.98 -4.35 17.14
N GLN A 4 -6.72 -4.83 17.10
CA GLN A 4 -5.56 -4.09 16.61
C GLN A 4 -4.99 -4.65 15.30
N ILE A 5 -5.73 -5.54 14.62
CA ILE A 5 -5.27 -6.16 13.38
C ILE A 5 -5.13 -5.12 12.26
N LEU A 6 -4.20 -5.35 11.33
CA LEU A 6 -4.02 -4.51 10.16
C LEU A 6 -4.57 -5.21 8.91
N PHE A 7 -5.24 -4.47 8.04
CA PHE A 7 -5.73 -5.00 6.76
C PHE A 7 -4.92 -4.42 5.60
N LYS A 8 -4.42 -5.26 4.69
CA LYS A 8 -3.91 -4.77 3.40
C LYS A 8 -5.11 -4.52 2.49
N ILE A 9 -5.54 -3.26 2.37
CA ILE A 9 -6.76 -2.90 1.63
C ILE A 9 -6.41 -2.42 0.23
N SER A 10 -5.68 -1.31 0.11
CA SER A 10 -5.50 -0.61 -1.16
C SER A 10 -4.42 -1.20 -2.07
N PHE A 11 -3.26 -1.57 -1.52
CA PHE A 11 -2.11 -1.95 -2.33
C PHE A 11 -1.55 -3.32 -1.92
N PRO A 12 -1.18 -4.19 -2.89
CA PRO A 12 -0.45 -5.43 -2.62
C PRO A 12 1.03 -5.12 -2.37
N ALA A 13 1.31 -4.42 -1.28
CA ALA A 13 2.65 -3.95 -0.89
C ALA A 13 3.05 -4.53 0.47
N GLU A 14 4.36 -4.60 0.75
CA GLU A 14 4.85 -4.81 2.12
C GLU A 14 4.25 -3.75 3.08
N PHE A 15 3.99 -4.11 4.34
CA PHE A 15 3.17 -3.25 5.20
C PHE A 15 3.87 -1.92 5.53
N HIS A 16 5.19 -1.93 5.70
CA HIS A 16 5.98 -0.76 6.08
C HIS A 16 6.05 0.31 4.97
N SER A 17 5.66 -0.01 3.74
CA SER A 17 5.57 0.95 2.63
C SER A 17 4.16 1.45 2.32
N GLN A 18 3.11 0.91 2.96
CA GLN A 18 1.72 1.23 2.59
C GLN A 18 1.46 2.75 2.59
N THR A 19 1.90 3.45 3.63
CA THR A 19 1.76 4.91 3.73
C THR A 19 2.69 5.67 2.78
N ALA A 20 3.87 5.13 2.45
CA ALA A 20 4.74 5.73 1.43
C ALA A 20 4.09 5.66 0.05
N VAL A 21 3.41 4.56 -0.26
CA VAL A 21 2.61 4.43 -1.50
C VAL A 21 1.45 5.43 -1.48
N GLU A 22 0.73 5.59 -0.35
CA GLU A 22 -0.31 6.63 -0.23
C GLU A 22 0.24 8.06 -0.47
N CYS A 23 1.42 8.39 0.07
CA CYS A 23 2.11 9.65 -0.22
C CYS A 23 2.42 9.79 -1.71
N ALA A 24 2.93 8.73 -2.35
CA ALA A 24 3.25 8.72 -3.77
C ALA A 24 2.01 8.96 -4.65
N MET A 25 0.87 8.33 -4.32
CA MET A 25 -0.39 8.54 -5.05
C MET A 25 -0.88 9.99 -4.93
N GLN A 26 -0.70 10.63 -3.77
CA GLN A 26 -1.06 12.05 -3.60
C GLN A 26 -0.15 12.99 -4.39
N LEU A 27 1.13 12.64 -4.53
CA LEU A 27 2.13 13.42 -5.28
C LEU A 27 2.06 13.17 -6.79
N HIS A 28 1.53 12.02 -7.23
CA HIS A 28 1.47 11.63 -8.64
C HIS A 28 0.92 12.75 -9.57
N PRO A 29 -0.22 13.41 -9.27
CA PRO A 29 -0.75 14.47 -10.13
C PRO A 29 0.21 15.65 -10.34
N GLU A 30 1.11 15.91 -9.39
CA GLU A 30 2.10 16.99 -9.46
C GLU A 30 3.35 16.61 -10.27
N VAL A 31 3.66 15.31 -10.39
CA VAL A 31 4.96 14.85 -10.91
C VAL A 31 4.91 13.99 -12.16
N LYS A 32 3.76 13.39 -12.49
CA LYS A 32 3.63 12.41 -13.60
C LYS A 32 4.19 12.90 -14.94
N ASP A 33 4.03 14.19 -15.23
CA ASP A 33 4.45 14.81 -16.50
C ASP A 33 5.88 15.34 -16.46
N ARG A 34 6.57 15.24 -15.32
CA ARG A 34 7.92 15.78 -15.11
C ARG A 34 8.83 14.88 -14.26
N ILE A 35 8.63 13.56 -14.34
CA ILE A 35 9.46 12.54 -13.66
C ILE A 35 10.96 12.73 -13.96
N GLU A 36 11.31 13.07 -15.20
CA GLU A 36 12.70 13.28 -15.62
C GLU A 36 13.34 14.53 -15.01
N GLU A 37 12.53 15.48 -14.54
CA GLU A 37 12.96 16.71 -13.89
C GLU A 37 13.23 16.52 -12.40
N ILE A 38 12.86 15.36 -11.84
CA ILE A 38 13.18 15.01 -10.44
C ILE A 38 14.69 14.89 -10.30
N ASP A 39 15.23 15.58 -9.30
CA ASP A 39 16.63 15.53 -8.88
C ASP A 39 16.79 14.57 -7.69
N LYS A 40 15.91 14.65 -6.70
CA LYS A 40 15.96 13.86 -5.47
C LYS A 40 14.57 13.59 -4.91
N VAL A 41 14.37 12.40 -4.35
CA VAL A 41 13.18 12.05 -3.55
C VAL A 41 13.62 11.71 -2.14
N GLU A 42 13.12 12.45 -1.16
CA GLU A 42 13.30 12.14 0.26
C GLU A 42 12.12 11.33 0.77
N ILE A 43 12.41 10.12 1.29
CA ILE A 43 11.44 9.25 1.96
C ILE A 43 11.81 9.24 3.44
N THR A 44 11.11 10.02 4.26
CA THR A 44 11.25 9.96 5.72
C THR A 44 10.43 8.78 6.23
N THR A 45 11.04 7.88 6.99
CA THR A 45 10.43 6.61 7.42
C THR A 45 10.92 6.19 8.81
N HIS A 46 10.50 5.02 9.30
CA HIS A 46 10.91 4.44 10.58
C HIS A 46 11.95 3.31 10.41
N GLU A 47 12.66 2.96 11.50
CA GLU A 47 13.74 1.96 11.54
C GLU A 47 13.38 0.65 10.82
N ALA A 48 12.19 0.11 11.10
CA ALA A 48 11.76 -1.17 10.54
C ALA A 48 11.66 -1.14 9.00
N ALA A 49 11.24 -0.02 8.40
CA ALA A 49 11.17 0.10 6.94
C ALA A 49 12.58 0.10 6.33
N ILE A 50 13.51 0.83 6.96
CA ILE A 50 14.92 0.87 6.52
C ILE A 50 15.53 -0.52 6.60
N ARG A 51 15.33 -1.22 7.72
CA ARG A 51 15.92 -2.54 7.92
C ARG A 51 15.35 -3.62 7.00
N ILE A 52 14.09 -3.52 6.62
CA ILE A 52 13.37 -4.62 5.94
C ILE A 52 13.23 -4.37 4.43
N ILE A 53 12.98 -3.12 4.01
CA ILE A 53 12.57 -2.81 2.62
C ILE A 53 13.32 -1.65 1.96
N ASP A 54 14.33 -1.05 2.60
CA ASP A 54 15.26 -0.13 1.92
C ASP A 54 16.28 -0.94 1.11
N LYS A 55 16.09 -0.99 -0.22
CA LYS A 55 16.94 -1.77 -1.13
C LYS A 55 17.52 -0.89 -2.24
N LYS A 56 18.82 -1.04 -2.48
CA LYS A 56 19.54 -0.40 -3.60
C LYS A 56 20.02 -1.45 -4.59
N GLY A 57 20.26 -1.02 -5.83
CA GLY A 57 20.73 -1.88 -6.91
C GLY A 57 19.62 -2.65 -7.63
N PRO A 58 19.96 -3.67 -8.43
CA PRO A 58 19.00 -4.37 -9.28
C PRO A 58 18.00 -5.20 -8.46
N LEU A 59 16.77 -5.31 -8.98
CA LEU A 59 15.69 -6.13 -8.42
C LEU A 59 15.31 -7.20 -9.45
N ASN A 60 15.49 -8.48 -9.11
CA ASN A 60 15.53 -9.55 -10.12
C ASN A 60 14.23 -10.34 -10.22
N ASN A 61 13.30 -10.15 -9.29
CA ASN A 61 12.06 -10.91 -9.23
C ASN A 61 10.94 -10.08 -8.55
N PRO A 62 9.67 -10.50 -8.66
CA PRO A 62 8.57 -9.79 -8.01
C PRO A 62 8.72 -9.63 -6.48
N ALA A 63 9.31 -10.61 -5.79
CA ALA A 63 9.53 -10.55 -4.34
C ALA A 63 10.63 -9.54 -3.93
N ASP A 64 11.58 -9.26 -4.82
CA ASP A 64 12.55 -8.18 -4.60
C ASP A 64 11.84 -6.83 -4.63
N ARG A 65 10.89 -6.68 -5.56
CA ARG A 65 10.16 -5.44 -5.88
C ARG A 65 9.07 -5.11 -4.87
N ASP A 66 8.28 -6.09 -4.45
CA ASP A 66 7.24 -5.88 -3.43
C ASP A 66 7.82 -5.61 -2.02
N HIS A 67 9.10 -5.92 -1.80
CA HIS A 67 9.89 -5.57 -0.61
C HIS A 67 10.96 -4.49 -0.88
N CYS A 68 10.71 -3.56 -1.83
CA CYS A 68 11.55 -2.39 -2.05
C CYS A 68 10.70 -1.12 -1.96
N ILE A 69 10.90 -0.30 -0.91
CA ILE A 69 10.13 0.94 -0.71
C ILE A 69 10.33 1.91 -1.89
N GLN A 70 11.55 1.99 -2.43
CA GLN A 70 11.84 2.85 -3.58
C GLN A 70 11.10 2.39 -4.83
N TYR A 71 10.99 1.08 -5.06
CA TYR A 71 10.25 0.55 -6.20
C TYR A 71 8.77 0.88 -6.08
N MET A 72 8.17 0.59 -4.92
CA MET A 72 6.75 0.83 -4.66
C MET A 72 6.38 2.32 -4.74
N VAL A 73 7.24 3.20 -4.21
CA VAL A 73 7.09 4.66 -4.35
C VAL A 73 7.27 5.09 -5.80
N GLY A 74 8.28 4.57 -6.50
CA GLY A 74 8.55 4.93 -7.90
C GLY A 74 7.39 4.60 -8.82
N VAL A 75 6.84 3.39 -8.70
CA VAL A 75 5.63 2.96 -9.41
C VAL A 75 4.46 3.89 -9.08
N GLY A 76 4.24 4.20 -7.79
CA GLY A 76 3.16 5.10 -7.39
C GLY A 76 3.28 6.51 -7.99
N LEU A 77 4.48 7.08 -8.03
CA LEU A 77 4.72 8.39 -8.63
C LEU A 77 4.54 8.37 -10.16
N ILE A 78 4.98 7.32 -10.83
CA ILE A 78 4.95 7.22 -12.30
C ILE A 78 3.53 6.90 -12.80
N PHE A 79 2.86 5.91 -12.22
CA PHE A 79 1.62 5.35 -12.76
C PHE A 79 0.37 5.83 -12.01
N GLY A 80 0.50 6.36 -10.79
CA GLY A 80 -0.66 6.73 -9.98
C GLY A 80 -1.46 5.54 -9.48
N GLU A 81 -0.90 4.33 -9.53
CA GLU A 81 -1.47 3.10 -9.01
C GLU A 81 -0.39 2.06 -8.67
N LEU A 82 -0.72 1.11 -7.79
CA LEU A 82 0.15 -0.02 -7.45
C LEU A 82 -0.67 -1.32 -7.38
N THR A 83 -0.49 -2.17 -8.38
CA THR A 83 -1.17 -3.47 -8.50
C THR A 83 -0.15 -4.61 -8.50
N ALA A 84 -0.61 -5.86 -8.38
CA ALA A 84 0.29 -7.02 -8.43
C ALA A 84 1.04 -7.11 -9.78
N ALA A 85 0.42 -6.68 -10.87
CA ALA A 85 1.04 -6.66 -12.20
C ALA A 85 2.24 -5.72 -12.29
N HIS A 86 2.32 -4.69 -11.43
CA HIS A 86 3.46 -3.77 -11.44
C HIS A 86 4.75 -4.38 -10.90
N TYR A 87 4.70 -5.57 -10.31
CA TYR A 87 5.90 -6.30 -9.90
C TYR A 87 6.42 -7.26 -10.97
N GLU A 88 5.71 -7.42 -12.09
CA GLU A 88 6.14 -8.27 -13.20
C GLU A 88 7.24 -7.61 -14.04
N ASP A 89 8.07 -8.44 -14.68
CA ASP A 89 9.24 -7.99 -15.45
C ASP A 89 8.89 -7.00 -16.57
N SER A 90 7.71 -7.14 -17.16
CA SER A 90 7.24 -6.26 -18.24
C SER A 90 7.08 -4.80 -17.79
N VAL A 91 6.60 -4.58 -16.56
CA VAL A 91 6.46 -3.23 -15.99
C VAL A 91 7.79 -2.77 -15.40
N ALA A 92 8.51 -3.67 -14.73
CA ALA A 92 9.82 -3.36 -14.15
C ALA A 92 10.87 -2.95 -15.20
N ALA A 93 10.68 -3.33 -16.47
CA ALA A 93 11.53 -2.91 -17.58
C ALA A 93 11.40 -1.43 -17.97
N ASP A 94 10.43 -0.68 -17.41
CA ASP A 94 10.34 0.76 -17.63
C ASP A 94 11.57 1.48 -17.03
N PRO A 95 12.43 2.11 -17.86
CA PRO A 95 13.69 2.68 -17.41
C PRO A 95 13.51 3.85 -16.43
N ARG A 96 12.31 4.46 -16.39
CA ARG A 96 11.99 5.54 -15.45
C ARG A 96 12.00 5.04 -14.00
N ILE A 97 11.65 3.77 -13.76
CA ILE A 97 11.56 3.19 -12.42
C ILE A 97 12.95 3.18 -11.77
N ASP A 98 13.93 2.53 -12.40
CA ASP A 98 15.28 2.43 -11.84
C ASP A 98 15.98 3.79 -11.78
N THR A 99 15.80 4.62 -12.82
CA THR A 99 16.31 6.01 -12.83
C THR A 99 15.77 6.83 -11.66
N LEU A 100 14.50 6.66 -11.31
CA LEU A 100 13.89 7.36 -10.19
C LEU A 100 14.32 6.76 -8.85
N ARG A 101 14.42 5.44 -8.74
CA ARG A 101 14.91 4.73 -7.54
C ARG A 101 16.29 5.20 -7.12
N ASP A 102 17.19 5.41 -8.07
CA ASP A 102 18.56 5.90 -7.81
C ASP A 102 18.61 7.30 -7.21
N LYS A 103 17.53 8.09 -7.34
CA LYS A 103 17.38 9.43 -6.77
C LYS A 103 16.71 9.41 -5.39
N MET A 104 16.30 8.25 -4.89
CA MET A 104 15.57 8.12 -3.63
C MET A 104 16.51 7.88 -2.46
N ILE A 105 16.28 8.60 -1.37
CA ILE A 105 16.94 8.37 -0.08
C ILE A 105 15.91 8.09 1.00
N CYS A 106 16.12 7.01 1.74
CA CYS A 106 15.36 6.71 2.95
C CYS A 106 16.07 7.34 4.15
N ILE A 107 15.32 8.10 4.94
CA ILE A 107 15.84 8.84 6.11
C ILE A 107 15.03 8.39 7.31
N GLU A 108 15.72 7.91 8.35
CA GLU A 108 15.06 7.54 9.60
C GLU A 108 14.54 8.79 10.32
N ASN A 109 13.35 8.68 10.90
CA ASN A 109 12.81 9.61 11.86
C ASN A 109 12.56 8.89 13.19
N ASP A 110 13.31 9.29 14.23
CA ASP A 110 13.24 8.69 15.56
C ASP A 110 11.83 8.69 16.16
N GLN A 111 11.02 9.73 15.90
CA GLN A 111 9.64 9.78 16.41
C GLN A 111 8.75 8.75 15.70
N TYR A 112 8.94 8.52 14.40
CA TYR A 112 8.21 7.48 13.69
C TYR A 112 8.59 6.09 14.22
N THR A 113 9.87 5.87 14.48
CA THR A 113 10.35 4.62 15.10
C THR A 113 9.74 4.43 16.49
N GLN A 114 9.68 5.48 17.32
CA GLN A 114 9.03 5.41 18.63
C GLN A 114 7.53 5.11 18.53
N ASP A 115 6.81 5.82 17.64
CA ASP A 115 5.36 5.67 17.47
C ASP A 115 4.97 4.33 16.83
N TYR A 116 5.86 3.70 16.07
CA TYR A 116 5.72 2.33 15.58
C TYR A 116 5.69 1.32 16.74
N HIS A 117 6.52 1.53 17.76
CA HIS A 117 6.60 0.64 18.93
C HIS A 117 5.60 0.99 20.04
N ASP A 118 5.07 2.21 20.08
CA ASP A 118 4.05 2.62 21.03
C ASP A 118 2.77 1.77 20.86
N PRO A 119 2.38 0.95 21.87
CA PRO A 119 1.21 0.08 21.79
C PRO A 119 -0.11 0.80 21.54
N GLU A 120 -0.20 2.09 21.91
CA GLU A 120 -1.39 2.92 21.73
C GLU A 120 -1.44 3.54 20.32
N LYS A 121 -0.29 3.74 19.67
CA LYS A 121 -0.21 4.31 18.32
C LYS A 121 -0.11 3.23 17.26
N ARG A 122 1.00 2.46 17.26
CA ARG A 122 1.36 1.45 16.25
C ARG A 122 1.36 2.06 14.84
N SER A 123 1.91 3.26 14.70
CA SER A 123 1.93 3.95 13.41
C SER A 123 2.86 3.24 12.43
N ILE A 124 2.63 3.45 11.15
CA ILE A 124 3.50 2.97 10.07
C ILE A 124 3.76 4.19 9.20
N ALA A 125 4.43 5.18 9.79
CA ALA A 125 4.50 6.52 9.23
C ALA A 125 5.55 6.63 8.13
N ASN A 126 5.17 7.28 7.02
CA ASN A 126 6.08 7.70 5.97
C ASN A 126 5.76 9.14 5.56
N ALA A 127 6.77 9.86 5.09
CA ALA A 127 6.58 11.12 4.41
C ALA A 127 7.47 11.22 3.18
N ILE A 128 6.96 11.86 2.13
CA ILE A 128 7.67 12.04 0.86
C ILE A 128 7.77 13.51 0.52
N ARG A 129 8.95 13.91 0.04
CA ARG A 129 9.18 15.20 -0.60
C ARG A 129 10.05 15.04 -1.84
N ILE A 130 9.67 15.70 -2.91
CA ILE A 130 10.35 15.62 -4.21
C ILE A 130 11.01 16.96 -4.50
N PHE A 131 12.27 16.91 -4.92
CA PHE A 131 13.09 18.05 -5.32
C PHE A 131 13.36 17.96 -6.82
N PHE A 132 13.22 19.08 -7.52
CA PHE A 132 13.40 19.17 -8.96
C PHE A 132 14.74 19.83 -9.31
N LYS A 133 15.24 19.55 -10.52
CA LYS A 133 16.49 20.09 -11.05
C LYS A 133 16.49 21.62 -11.18
N ASP A 134 15.32 22.24 -11.27
CA ASP A 134 15.14 23.70 -11.30
C ASP A 134 15.26 24.35 -9.91
N GLY A 135 15.48 23.55 -8.85
CA GLY A 135 15.59 23.99 -7.46
C GLY A 135 14.25 24.08 -6.72
N SER A 136 13.12 23.91 -7.41
CA SER A 136 11.80 23.84 -6.78
C SER A 136 11.58 22.48 -6.08
N LYS A 137 10.54 22.39 -5.25
CA LYS A 137 10.19 21.17 -4.51
C LYS A 137 8.70 21.11 -4.22
N THR A 138 8.19 19.90 -4.08
CA THR A 138 6.80 19.67 -3.67
C THR A 138 6.59 20.06 -2.20
N GLY A 139 5.31 20.11 -1.81
CA GLY A 139 4.94 19.94 -0.41
C GLY A 139 5.52 18.63 0.16
N ARG A 140 5.66 18.56 1.49
CA ARG A 140 5.97 17.30 2.17
C ARG A 140 4.65 16.64 2.53
N ILE A 141 4.35 15.51 1.89
CA ILE A 141 3.15 14.72 2.17
C ILE A 141 3.50 13.66 3.20
N GLU A 142 2.78 13.64 4.31
CA GLU A 142 2.98 12.73 5.43
C GLU A 142 1.71 11.92 5.67
N VAL A 143 1.86 10.61 5.83
CA VAL A 143 0.78 9.71 6.21
C VAL A 143 1.28 8.83 7.34
N GLU A 144 0.70 9.01 8.54
CA GLU A 144 1.10 8.28 9.74
C GLU A 144 0.49 6.87 9.83
N TYR A 145 -0.78 6.74 9.44
CA TYR A 145 -1.54 5.51 9.59
C TYR A 145 -2.04 5.05 8.22
N PRO A 146 -1.68 3.82 7.80
CA PRO A 146 -2.20 3.28 6.55
C PRO A 146 -3.71 3.10 6.65
N ILE A 147 -4.39 3.13 5.52
CA ILE A 147 -5.85 2.93 5.43
C ILE A 147 -6.34 1.66 6.14
N GLY A 148 -5.49 0.64 6.21
CA GLY A 148 -5.68 -0.62 6.89
C GLY A 148 -5.60 -0.59 8.42
N HIS A 149 -5.25 0.54 9.02
CA HIS A 149 -5.03 0.70 10.45
C HIS A 149 -6.34 0.87 11.24
N ARG A 150 -6.37 0.47 12.51
CA ARG A 150 -7.55 0.60 13.40
C ARG A 150 -8.08 2.04 13.44
N ARG A 151 -7.18 3.02 13.49
CA ARG A 151 -7.52 4.45 13.53
C ARG A 151 -8.24 4.95 12.27
N ARG A 152 -8.12 4.25 11.14
CA ARG A 152 -8.74 4.62 9.85
C ARG A 152 -9.88 3.69 9.43
N ARG A 153 -10.48 2.92 10.35
CA ARG A 153 -11.56 1.97 10.03
C ARG A 153 -12.77 2.59 9.32
N LYS A 154 -13.12 3.84 9.65
CA LYS A 154 -14.21 4.56 8.97
C LYS A 154 -13.95 4.72 7.46
N GLU A 155 -12.70 4.95 7.08
CA GLU A 155 -12.28 5.07 5.68
C GLU A 155 -11.99 3.69 5.07
N GLY A 156 -11.35 2.80 5.83
CA GLY A 156 -10.88 1.50 5.33
C GLY A 156 -11.94 0.44 5.16
N ILE A 157 -12.93 0.32 6.04
CA ILE A 157 -13.94 -0.75 5.96
C ILE A 157 -14.76 -0.71 4.65
N PRO A 158 -15.24 0.46 4.18
CA PRO A 158 -15.88 0.52 2.86
C PRO A 158 -15.01 -0.04 1.74
N LEU A 159 -13.72 0.31 1.73
CA LEU A 159 -12.76 -0.19 0.74
C LEU A 159 -12.46 -1.69 0.90
N LEU A 160 -12.46 -2.21 2.12
CA LEU A 160 -12.31 -3.64 2.40
C LEU A 160 -13.51 -4.43 1.85
N ILE A 161 -14.73 -3.89 1.98
CA ILE A 161 -15.94 -4.50 1.43
C ILE A 161 -15.88 -4.50 -0.11
N GLU A 162 -15.48 -3.41 -0.75
CA GLU A 162 -15.33 -3.36 -2.21
C GLU A 162 -14.25 -4.33 -2.71
N LYS A 163 -13.14 -4.46 -1.98
CA LYS A 163 -12.12 -5.48 -2.25
C LYS A 163 -12.70 -6.89 -2.13
N TYR A 164 -13.51 -7.17 -1.11
CA TYR A 164 -14.15 -8.47 -0.92
C TYR A 164 -15.08 -8.82 -2.09
N LYS A 165 -15.96 -7.88 -2.50
CA LYS A 165 -16.84 -8.03 -3.67
C LYS A 165 -16.04 -8.32 -4.94
N THR A 166 -15.00 -7.53 -5.21
CA THR A 166 -14.13 -7.70 -6.38
C THR A 166 -13.48 -9.08 -6.40
N ASN A 167 -13.05 -9.60 -5.25
CA ASN A 167 -12.45 -10.93 -5.17
C ASN A 167 -13.47 -12.06 -5.34
N LEU A 168 -14.69 -11.93 -4.82
CA LEU A 168 -15.77 -12.90 -5.06
C LEU A 168 -16.09 -12.98 -6.56
N ALA A 169 -16.18 -11.83 -7.24
CA ALA A 169 -16.48 -11.73 -8.66
C ALA A 169 -15.47 -12.42 -9.58
N ARG A 170 -14.23 -12.65 -9.11
CA ARG A 170 -13.21 -13.40 -9.87
C ARG A 170 -13.48 -14.90 -9.93
N ARG A 171 -14.33 -15.43 -9.05
CA ARG A 171 -14.49 -16.88 -8.89
C ARG A 171 -15.93 -17.36 -9.01
N PHE A 172 -16.91 -16.59 -8.55
CA PHE A 172 -18.29 -17.04 -8.41
C PHE A 172 -19.23 -16.34 -9.39
N PRO A 173 -20.31 -16.99 -9.87
CA PRO A 173 -21.37 -16.32 -10.62
C PRO A 173 -22.13 -15.32 -9.74
N GLU A 174 -22.76 -14.32 -10.36
CA GLU A 174 -23.39 -13.17 -9.68
C GLU A 174 -24.36 -13.58 -8.57
N GLU A 175 -25.24 -14.55 -8.83
CA GLU A 175 -26.21 -15.06 -7.85
C GLU A 175 -25.52 -15.59 -6.58
N GLN A 176 -24.43 -16.35 -6.74
CA GLN A 176 -23.66 -16.90 -5.61
C GLN A 176 -22.90 -15.80 -4.87
N GLN A 177 -22.36 -14.81 -5.58
CA GLN A 177 -21.72 -13.64 -4.95
C GLN A 177 -22.72 -12.90 -4.04
N MET A 178 -23.93 -12.64 -4.53
CA MET A 178 -24.97 -11.94 -3.77
C MET A 178 -25.38 -12.71 -2.51
N ALA A 179 -25.59 -14.03 -2.63
CA ALA A 179 -25.90 -14.89 -1.49
C ALA A 179 -24.79 -14.83 -0.42
N ILE A 180 -23.53 -14.97 -0.83
CA ILE A 180 -22.37 -14.88 0.08
C ILE A 180 -22.32 -13.51 0.78
N LEU A 181 -22.52 -12.42 0.04
CA LEU A 181 -22.46 -11.06 0.57
C LEU A 181 -23.59 -10.78 1.56
N GLU A 182 -24.80 -11.27 1.30
CA GLU A 182 -25.96 -11.09 2.18
C GLU A 182 -25.71 -11.67 3.58
N VAL A 183 -25.07 -12.83 3.66
CA VAL A 183 -24.69 -13.44 4.94
C VAL A 183 -23.45 -12.78 5.53
N SER A 184 -22.41 -12.55 4.73
CA SER A 184 -21.10 -12.06 5.22
C SER A 184 -21.15 -10.65 5.81
N LEU A 185 -22.06 -9.78 5.32
CA LEU A 185 -22.13 -8.37 5.72
C LEU A 185 -23.17 -8.11 6.82
N ASP A 186 -23.95 -9.11 7.22
CA ASP A 186 -24.89 -9.04 8.33
C ASP A 186 -24.33 -9.83 9.52
N GLN A 187 -23.90 -9.12 10.56
CA GLN A 187 -23.27 -9.72 11.74
C GLN A 187 -24.17 -10.78 12.39
N GLY A 188 -25.48 -10.52 12.49
CA GLY A 188 -26.41 -11.43 13.14
C GLY A 188 -26.65 -12.70 12.34
N LYS A 189 -26.77 -12.57 11.01
CA LYS A 189 -26.86 -13.73 10.11
C LYS A 189 -25.59 -14.56 10.15
N LEU A 190 -24.42 -13.92 10.07
CA LEU A 190 -23.14 -14.61 10.06
C LEU A 190 -22.87 -15.37 11.36
N GLU A 191 -23.08 -14.75 12.52
CA GLU A 191 -22.87 -15.38 13.83
C GLU A 191 -23.84 -16.55 14.09
N SER A 192 -25.02 -16.53 13.48
CA SER A 192 -26.02 -17.59 13.62
C SER A 192 -25.86 -18.73 12.61
N ALA A 193 -25.10 -18.53 11.53
CA ALA A 193 -24.91 -19.51 10.48
C ALA A 193 -24.10 -20.71 10.99
N LYS A 194 -24.49 -21.93 10.61
CA LYS A 194 -23.64 -23.10 10.86
C LYS A 194 -22.39 -23.00 9.99
N VAL A 195 -21.24 -23.32 10.57
CA VAL A 195 -19.95 -23.24 9.87
C VAL A 195 -19.97 -24.01 8.55
N ASN A 196 -20.49 -25.24 8.54
CA ASN A 196 -20.55 -26.04 7.32
C ASN A 196 -21.45 -25.39 6.26
N GLU A 197 -22.63 -24.88 6.66
CA GLU A 197 -23.57 -24.24 5.73
C GLU A 197 -22.98 -22.96 5.12
N PHE A 198 -22.24 -22.15 5.90
CA PHE A 198 -21.56 -20.97 5.38
C PHE A 198 -20.42 -21.33 4.42
N ILE A 199 -19.63 -22.36 4.74
CA ILE A 199 -18.53 -22.82 3.86
C ILE A 199 -19.07 -23.43 2.57
N ASP A 200 -20.19 -24.15 2.61
CA ASP A 200 -20.83 -24.74 1.43
C ASP A 200 -21.23 -23.66 0.41
N MET A 201 -21.48 -22.41 0.85
CA MET A 201 -21.74 -21.27 -0.05
C MET A 201 -20.55 -20.91 -0.95
N PHE A 202 -19.32 -21.35 -0.63
CA PHE A 202 -18.10 -21.06 -1.41
C PHE A 202 -17.66 -22.23 -2.30
N VAL A 203 -18.48 -23.28 -2.41
CA VAL A 203 -18.23 -24.41 -3.32
C VAL A 203 -18.79 -24.08 -4.72
N ILE A 204 -18.09 -24.51 -5.77
CA ILE A 204 -18.53 -24.44 -7.17
C ILE A 204 -18.84 -25.85 -7.66
#